data_AF-A0A1Z5LA70-F1
#
_entry.id   AF-A0A1Z5LA70-F1
#
_cell.length_a   1.000
_cell.length_b   1.000
_cell.length_c   1.000
_cell.angle_alpha   90.00
_cell.angle_beta   90.00
_cell.angle_gamma   90.00
#
_symmetry.space_group_name_H-M   'P 1'
#
loop_
_entity.id
_entity.type
_entity.pdbx_description
1 polymer ?
#
loop_
_entity_poly.entity_id
_entity_poly.type
_entity_poly.pdbx_seq_one_letter_code
_entity_poly.pdbx_strand_id
1 'polypeptide(L)'
;MDATTLDESSFLETCNLTNTGPPMNDVDLSVKDSTLGSSGLMMPTKVRTMREYEQQLNALRKENLHLRLRMFFIEQSKGRHLPVSSGGEYDTFVQQVQNDMKTLVNEVEKRNALIQKNWVTIEQQHEAIERLTDEKLAAEKELFNLQTKNFLAEEVQKDREKMANMVLELEQQKKELEQDVKALRRQLGELERDIPGLRKEIDKRNKVIQALTVDAVKKEKMIHQLESQLSVLSSTQPLTDTFLERLDRSLANSDVDSAVAARDQFKHDFSSITSRKRSSPDASTASPAPLSALKERVSSLEAELRVKEAAVEAMDAEMV
;
A
#
# COMPACT_ATOMS: atom_id res chain seq x y z
N MET A 1 40.34 4.09 -4.11
CA MET A 1 39.89 2.77 -4.63
C MET A 1 38.36 2.78 -4.60
N ASP A 2 37.72 3.80 -5.15
CA ASP A 2 37.51 4.09 -6.60
C ASP A 2 36.65 2.95 -7.18
N ALA A 3 35.32 3.06 -7.16
CA ALA A 3 34.45 3.89 -8.00
C ALA A 3 34.52 3.49 -9.48
N THR A 4 33.53 2.73 -9.94
CA THR A 4 33.06 2.76 -11.33
C THR A 4 31.55 2.49 -11.37
N THR A 5 30.82 3.59 -11.28
CA THR A 5 29.53 3.83 -11.90
C THR A 5 29.67 3.75 -13.42
N LEU A 6 28.82 2.98 -14.09
CA LEU A 6 28.56 3.15 -15.52
C LEU A 6 27.09 3.55 -15.69
N ASP A 7 26.97 4.84 -15.98
CA ASP A 7 25.82 5.56 -16.49
C ASP A 7 25.80 5.35 -18.01
N GLU A 8 24.75 4.71 -18.52
CA GLU A 8 24.41 4.74 -19.94
C GLU A 8 23.02 5.37 -20.08
N SER A 9 23.05 6.69 -20.03
CA SER A 9 22.02 7.56 -20.55
C SER A 9 22.18 7.72 -22.06
N SER A 10 21.02 7.85 -22.72
CA SER A 10 20.78 8.30 -24.09
C SER A 10 20.95 7.27 -25.23
N PHE A 11 19.82 6.83 -25.80
CA PHE A 11 19.57 6.99 -27.24
C PHE A 11 18.08 6.71 -27.58
N LEU A 12 17.48 7.71 -28.21
CA LEU A 12 16.29 7.72 -29.09
C LEU A 12 14.89 7.57 -28.46
N GLU A 13 14.10 8.65 -28.42
CA GLU A 13 13.34 9.29 -29.52
C GLU A 13 11.92 8.71 -29.63
N THR A 14 11.00 9.43 -29.01
CA THR A 14 9.57 9.58 -29.28
C THR A 14 8.94 8.73 -30.39
N CYS A 15 8.01 7.86 -30.01
CA CYS A 15 6.90 7.40 -30.85
C CYS A 15 5.61 7.27 -30.02
N ASN A 16 4.92 8.39 -29.79
CA ASN A 16 3.52 8.39 -29.40
C ASN A 16 2.66 8.24 -30.65
N LEU A 17 1.99 7.10 -30.82
CA LEU A 17 0.92 6.92 -31.79
C LEU A 17 -0.33 6.40 -31.05
N THR A 18 -1.16 7.34 -30.61
CA THR A 18 -2.54 7.09 -30.21
C THR A 18 -3.35 6.69 -31.44
N ASN A 19 -3.82 5.45 -31.45
CA ASN A 19 -4.69 4.91 -32.48
C ASN A 19 -6.16 5.18 -32.11
N THR A 20 -6.70 6.31 -32.55
CA THR A 20 -8.15 6.58 -32.57
C THR A 20 -8.60 6.60 -34.02
N GLY A 21 -9.27 5.53 -34.47
CA GLY A 21 -9.88 5.47 -35.79
C GLY A 21 -11.28 6.10 -35.81
N PRO A 22 -11.57 7.02 -36.74
CA PRO A 22 -12.92 7.29 -37.24
C PRO A 22 -13.18 6.54 -38.57
N PRO A 23 -14.46 6.36 -38.96
CA PRO A 23 -14.85 5.50 -40.06
C PRO A 23 -14.62 6.17 -41.43
N MET A 24 -14.15 5.37 -42.38
CA MET A 24 -13.99 5.73 -43.79
C MET A 24 -15.35 6.01 -44.45
N ASN A 25 -15.59 7.26 -44.81
CA ASN A 25 -16.53 7.65 -45.87
C ASN A 25 -15.72 8.09 -47.11
N ASP A 26 -16.17 7.60 -48.25
CA ASP A 26 -16.10 8.16 -49.61
C ASP A 26 -14.86 8.97 -50.02
N VAL A 27 -14.01 8.32 -50.81
CA VAL A 27 -12.93 8.95 -51.56
C VAL A 27 -13.40 9.20 -52.99
N ASP A 28 -13.77 10.46 -53.23
CA ASP A 28 -13.91 11.11 -54.54
C ASP A 28 -12.52 11.56 -55.02
N LEU A 29 -11.96 10.92 -56.05
CA LEU A 29 -10.66 11.27 -56.63
C LEU A 29 -10.84 12.21 -57.81
N SER A 30 -10.86 13.50 -57.49
CA SER A 30 -10.53 14.60 -58.38
C SER A 30 -9.02 14.60 -58.64
N VAL A 31 -8.62 14.28 -59.89
CA VAL A 31 -7.24 14.44 -60.37
C VAL A 31 -7.23 15.56 -61.42
N LYS A 32 -6.53 16.65 -61.10
CA LYS A 32 -6.17 17.71 -62.05
C LYS A 32 -4.67 17.66 -62.35
N ASP A 33 -4.40 17.52 -63.64
CA ASP A 33 -3.39 18.17 -64.49
C ASP A 33 -1.92 18.29 -64.03
N SER A 34 -1.00 17.82 -64.91
CA SER A 34 -0.13 18.72 -65.70
C SER A 34 0.70 17.99 -66.79
N THR A 35 0.31 18.26 -68.06
CA THR A 35 1.12 18.66 -69.23
C THR A 35 2.28 17.82 -69.80
N LEU A 36 2.09 17.42 -71.09
CA LEU A 36 2.97 17.54 -72.28
C LEU A 36 2.58 16.37 -73.22
N GLY A 37 1.87 16.51 -74.34
CA GLY A 37 2.14 17.35 -75.49
C GLY A 37 2.46 16.46 -76.70
N SER A 38 1.45 16.04 -77.48
CA SER A 38 1.57 15.73 -78.91
C SER A 38 0.21 15.43 -79.53
N SER A 39 -0.06 16.09 -80.65
CA SER A 39 -1.29 16.10 -81.42
C SER A 39 -1.74 14.73 -81.94
N GLY A 40 -3.02 14.43 -81.76
CA GLY A 40 -3.76 13.36 -82.42
C GLY A 40 -5.23 13.44 -82.03
N LEU A 41 -6.07 14.03 -82.88
CA LEU A 41 -7.52 14.09 -82.70
C LEU A 41 -8.10 12.67 -82.78
N MET A 42 -8.14 11.94 -81.68
CA MET A 42 -8.97 10.74 -81.53
C MET A 42 -10.30 11.13 -80.90
N MET A 43 -11.40 10.73 -81.54
CA MET A 43 -12.76 10.87 -81.03
C MET A 43 -12.87 10.34 -79.60
N PRO A 44 -13.75 10.91 -78.75
CA PRO A 44 -13.95 10.41 -77.39
C PRO A 44 -14.43 8.96 -77.44
N THR A 45 -13.57 8.02 -77.05
CA THR A 45 -13.96 6.63 -76.79
C THR A 45 -14.87 6.62 -75.58
N LYS A 46 -16.18 6.77 -75.81
CA LYS A 46 -17.22 6.39 -74.85
C LYS A 46 -16.92 4.95 -74.43
N VAL A 47 -16.58 4.75 -73.16
CA VAL A 47 -16.38 3.42 -72.56
C VAL A 47 -17.72 2.69 -72.67
N ARG A 48 -17.85 1.84 -73.69
CA ARG A 48 -19.05 1.02 -73.91
C ARG A 48 -19.05 -0.09 -72.87
N THR A 49 -20.17 -0.28 -72.19
CA THR A 49 -20.32 -1.40 -71.25
C THR A 49 -20.24 -2.73 -72.01
N MET A 50 -19.80 -3.81 -71.37
CA MET A 50 -19.68 -5.13 -72.03
C MET A 50 -21.01 -5.56 -72.71
N ARG A 51 -22.13 -5.22 -72.05
CA ARG A 51 -23.48 -5.42 -72.57
C ARG A 51 -23.75 -4.67 -73.88
N GLU A 52 -23.23 -3.45 -74.03
CA GLU A 52 -23.36 -2.68 -75.28
C GLU A 52 -22.55 -3.28 -76.43
N TYR A 53 -21.38 -3.87 -76.15
CA TYR A 53 -20.62 -4.62 -77.15
C TYR A 53 -21.37 -5.87 -77.63
N GLU A 54 -21.95 -6.65 -76.70
CA GLU A 54 -22.77 -7.81 -77.06
C GLU A 54 -23.98 -7.42 -77.92
N GLN A 55 -24.65 -6.31 -77.58
CA GLN A 55 -25.78 -5.81 -78.35
C GLN A 55 -25.37 -5.36 -79.76
N GLN A 56 -24.26 -4.64 -79.91
CA GLN A 56 -23.76 -4.22 -81.22
C GLN A 56 -23.32 -5.42 -82.07
N LEU A 57 -22.67 -6.40 -81.46
CA LEU A 57 -22.28 -7.62 -82.14
C LEU A 57 -23.52 -8.38 -82.65
N ASN A 58 -24.60 -8.42 -81.86
CA ASN A 58 -25.86 -9.04 -82.27
C ASN A 58 -26.59 -8.24 -83.37
N ALA A 59 -26.55 -6.91 -83.33
CA ALA A 59 -27.09 -6.07 -84.40
C ALA A 59 -26.34 -6.31 -85.72
N LEU A 60 -25.00 -6.33 -85.68
CA LEU A 60 -24.16 -6.65 -86.83
C LEU A 60 -24.41 -8.06 -87.35
N ARG A 61 -24.59 -9.06 -86.47
CA ARG A 61 -24.97 -10.43 -86.88
C ARG A 61 -26.32 -10.46 -87.62
N LYS A 62 -27.32 -9.71 -87.15
CA LYS A 62 -28.64 -9.60 -87.81
C LYS A 62 -28.52 -8.92 -89.18
N GLU A 63 -27.78 -7.82 -89.28
CA GLU A 63 -27.56 -7.13 -90.55
C GLU A 63 -26.80 -8.02 -91.54
N ASN A 64 -25.74 -8.71 -91.10
CA ASN A 64 -24.96 -9.61 -91.93
C ASN A 64 -25.83 -10.78 -92.45
N LEU A 65 -26.70 -11.34 -91.60
CA LEU A 65 -27.68 -12.34 -92.02
C LEU A 65 -28.63 -11.78 -93.09
N HIS A 66 -29.14 -10.58 -92.88
CA HIS A 66 -30.07 -9.93 -93.83
C HIS A 66 -29.39 -9.66 -95.19
N LEU A 67 -28.14 -9.20 -95.18
CA LEU A 67 -27.34 -8.99 -96.39
C LEU A 67 -27.07 -10.32 -97.13
N ARG A 68 -26.74 -11.40 -96.41
CA ARG A 68 -26.58 -12.74 -96.99
C ARG A 68 -27.86 -13.23 -97.66
N LEU A 69 -29.01 -13.09 -96.99
CA LEU A 69 -30.30 -13.46 -97.57
C LEU A 69 -30.60 -12.63 -98.82
N ARG A 70 -30.32 -11.33 -98.79
CA ARG A 70 -30.51 -10.45 -99.95
C ARG A 70 -29.60 -10.84 -101.13
N MET A 71 -28.33 -11.14 -100.88
CA MET A 71 -27.41 -11.64 -101.91
C MET A 71 -27.89 -12.97 -102.46
N PHE A 72 -28.35 -13.89 -101.61
CA PHE A 72 -28.89 -15.18 -102.05
C PHE A 72 -30.06 -15.00 -103.02
N PHE A 73 -31.05 -14.15 -102.70
CA PHE A 73 -32.18 -13.88 -103.61
C PHE A 73 -31.77 -13.13 -104.88
N ILE A 74 -30.74 -12.28 -104.80
CA ILE A 74 -30.17 -11.61 -105.99
C ILE A 74 -29.43 -12.62 -106.88
N GLU A 75 -28.70 -13.57 -106.32
CA GLU A 75 -28.02 -14.64 -107.07
C GLU A 75 -29.03 -15.61 -107.68
N GLN A 76 -30.10 -15.93 -106.96
CA GLN A 76 -31.19 -16.79 -107.45
C GLN A 76 -31.97 -16.12 -108.58
N SER A 77 -32.16 -14.78 -108.53
CA SER A 77 -32.87 -14.02 -109.58
C SER A 77 -32.00 -13.67 -110.80
N LYS A 78 -30.67 -13.64 -110.67
CA LYS A 78 -29.74 -13.33 -111.78
C LYS A 78 -29.39 -14.52 -112.68
N GLY A 79 -29.95 -15.70 -112.44
CA GLY A 79 -29.87 -16.83 -113.36
C GLY A 79 -28.51 -17.56 -113.33
N ARG A 80 -28.52 -18.74 -112.71
CA ARG A 80 -27.74 -19.90 -113.15
C ARG A 80 -28.79 -21.00 -113.37
N HIS A 81 -29.16 -21.34 -114.60
CA HIS A 81 -28.42 -22.31 -115.43
C HIS A 81 -27.34 -23.00 -114.61
N LEU A 82 -27.74 -24.04 -113.88
CA LEU A 82 -26.83 -25.07 -113.40
C LEU A 82 -26.20 -25.71 -114.64
N PRO A 83 -24.88 -25.60 -114.89
CA PRO A 83 -24.23 -26.63 -115.66
C PRO A 83 -24.21 -27.86 -114.78
N VAL A 84 -25.15 -28.78 -115.03
CA VAL A 84 -24.99 -30.17 -114.65
C VAL A 84 -23.84 -30.70 -115.51
N SER A 85 -22.60 -30.58 -115.02
CA SER A 85 -21.45 -31.24 -115.63
C SER A 85 -20.35 -31.49 -114.61
N SER A 86 -20.08 -32.78 -114.44
CA SER A 86 -18.90 -33.41 -113.82
C SER A 86 -19.05 -33.80 -112.34
N GLY A 87 -19.44 -35.06 -112.10
CA GLY A 87 -19.51 -35.68 -110.77
C GLY A 87 -18.22 -35.66 -109.95
N GLY A 88 -17.06 -35.34 -110.55
CA GLY A 88 -15.77 -35.26 -109.85
C GLY A 88 -15.59 -34.05 -108.92
N GLU A 89 -16.24 -32.90 -109.20
CA GLU A 89 -16.11 -31.70 -108.35
C GLU A 89 -16.93 -31.82 -107.05
N TYR A 90 -18.10 -32.46 -107.15
CA TYR A 90 -18.94 -32.77 -105.99
C TYR A 90 -18.25 -33.74 -105.04
N ASP A 91 -17.63 -34.80 -105.58
CA ASP A 91 -16.87 -35.76 -104.78
C ASP A 91 -15.67 -35.10 -104.08
N THR A 92 -14.96 -34.21 -104.77
CA THR A 92 -13.84 -33.44 -104.18
C THR A 92 -14.32 -32.53 -103.04
N PHE A 93 -15.47 -31.85 -103.23
CA PHE A 93 -16.08 -31.03 -102.19
C PHE A 93 -16.53 -31.86 -100.98
N VAL A 94 -17.21 -32.99 -101.21
CA VAL A 94 -17.64 -33.90 -100.13
C VAL A 94 -16.44 -34.41 -99.36
N GLN A 95 -15.35 -34.77 -100.05
CA GLN A 95 -14.13 -35.24 -99.40
C GLN A 95 -13.43 -34.13 -98.60
N GLN A 96 -13.43 -32.89 -99.09
CA GLN A 96 -12.93 -31.74 -98.33
C GLN A 96 -13.76 -31.51 -97.06
N VAL A 97 -15.09 -31.51 -97.16
CA VAL A 97 -15.98 -31.35 -96.00
C VAL A 97 -15.77 -32.48 -94.98
N GLN A 98 -15.56 -33.71 -95.44
CA GLN A 98 -15.25 -34.83 -94.55
C GLN A 98 -13.90 -34.65 -93.83
N ASN A 99 -12.88 -34.13 -94.52
CA ASN A 99 -11.58 -33.84 -93.91
C ASN A 99 -11.67 -32.69 -92.90
N ASP A 100 -12.43 -31.64 -93.21
CA ASP A 100 -12.68 -30.52 -92.30
C ASP A 100 -13.46 -30.98 -91.07
N MET A 101 -14.47 -31.84 -91.26
CA MET A 101 -15.24 -32.45 -90.18
C MET A 101 -14.34 -33.28 -89.26
N LYS A 102 -13.47 -34.13 -89.82
CA LYS A 102 -12.50 -34.92 -89.04
C LYS A 102 -11.53 -34.02 -88.28
N THR A 103 -11.04 -32.96 -88.91
CA THR A 103 -10.14 -31.99 -88.28
C THR A 103 -10.83 -31.29 -87.11
N LEU A 104 -12.06 -30.85 -87.31
CA LEU A 104 -12.85 -30.18 -86.28
C LEU A 104 -13.18 -31.11 -85.11
N VAL A 105 -13.53 -32.37 -85.38
CA VAL A 105 -13.74 -33.39 -84.33
C VAL A 105 -12.47 -33.56 -83.49
N ASN A 106 -11.31 -33.73 -84.13
CA ASN A 106 -10.03 -33.85 -83.43
C ASN A 106 -9.70 -32.60 -82.59
N GLU A 107 -10.00 -31.40 -83.09
CA GLU A 107 -9.83 -30.16 -82.33
C GLU A 107 -10.76 -30.08 -81.12
N VAL A 108 -12.02 -30.46 -81.28
CA VAL A 108 -13.01 -30.49 -80.19
C VAL A 108 -12.58 -31.49 -79.12
N GLU A 109 -12.10 -32.67 -79.50
CA GLU A 109 -11.57 -33.67 -78.55
C GLU A 109 -10.35 -33.14 -77.78
N LYS A 110 -9.39 -32.50 -78.47
CA LYS A 110 -8.22 -31.88 -77.82
C LYS A 110 -8.63 -30.77 -76.84
N ARG A 111 -9.58 -29.91 -77.24
CA ARG A 111 -10.11 -28.86 -76.36
C ARG A 111 -10.82 -29.45 -75.15
N ASN A 112 -11.62 -30.50 -75.33
CA ASN A 112 -12.31 -31.19 -74.24
C ASN A 112 -11.32 -31.83 -73.26
N ALA A 113 -10.26 -32.48 -73.74
CA ALA A 113 -9.22 -33.04 -72.88
C ALA A 113 -8.49 -31.95 -72.08
N LEU A 114 -8.22 -30.80 -72.69
CA LEU A 114 -7.62 -29.65 -72.00
C LEU A 114 -8.55 -29.05 -70.95
N ILE A 115 -9.85 -28.93 -71.26
CA ILE A 115 -10.87 -28.46 -70.30
C ILE A 115 -10.94 -29.39 -69.09
N GLN A 116 -10.98 -30.71 -69.30
CA GLN A 116 -10.98 -31.69 -68.22
C GLN A 116 -9.72 -31.59 -67.36
N LYS A 117 -8.55 -31.43 -67.98
CA LYS A 117 -7.30 -31.21 -67.25
C LYS A 117 -7.34 -29.94 -66.41
N ASN A 118 -7.79 -28.83 -66.99
CA ASN A 118 -7.89 -27.55 -66.30
C ASN A 118 -8.90 -27.60 -65.15
N TRP A 119 -10.03 -28.30 -65.32
CA TRP A 119 -11.01 -28.50 -64.26
C TRP A 119 -10.40 -29.17 -63.03
N VAL A 120 -9.69 -30.28 -63.22
CA VAL A 120 -9.00 -30.98 -62.11
C VAL A 120 -7.97 -30.08 -61.43
N THR A 121 -7.22 -29.28 -62.20
CA THR A 121 -6.26 -28.32 -61.63
C THR A 121 -6.95 -27.23 -60.81
N ILE A 122 -8.08 -26.70 -61.28
CA ILE A 122 -8.85 -25.69 -60.55
C ILE A 122 -9.40 -26.27 -59.24
N GLU A 123 -9.91 -27.50 -59.26
CA GLU A 123 -10.39 -28.17 -58.05
C GLU A 123 -9.28 -28.33 -57.01
N GLN A 124 -8.09 -28.78 -57.45
CA GLN A 124 -6.91 -28.91 -56.57
C GLN A 124 -6.45 -27.56 -56.01
N GLN A 125 -6.50 -26.49 -56.82
CA GLN A 125 -6.18 -25.15 -56.36
C GLN A 125 -7.21 -24.64 -55.34
N HIS A 126 -8.50 -24.95 -55.54
CA HIS A 126 -9.56 -24.59 -54.61
C HIS A 126 -9.35 -25.25 -53.24
N GLU A 127 -9.09 -26.56 -53.22
CA GLU A 127 -8.76 -27.28 -51.97
C GLU A 127 -7.51 -26.71 -51.28
N ALA A 128 -6.49 -26.32 -52.04
CA ALA A 128 -5.27 -25.72 -51.47
C ALA A 128 -5.55 -24.35 -50.85
N ILE A 129 -6.40 -23.53 -51.47
CA ILE A 129 -6.82 -22.23 -50.95
C ILE A 129 -7.62 -22.40 -49.65
N GLU A 130 -8.52 -23.38 -49.56
CA GLU A 130 -9.26 -23.66 -48.34
C GLU A 130 -8.32 -24.04 -47.19
N ARG A 131 -7.38 -24.97 -47.42
CA ARG A 131 -6.37 -25.36 -46.41
C ARG A 131 -5.55 -24.17 -45.93
N LEU A 132 -5.05 -23.34 -46.86
CA LEU A 132 -4.27 -22.15 -46.51
C LEU A 132 -5.10 -21.11 -45.75
N THR A 133 -6.40 -21.04 -46.01
CA THR A 133 -7.31 -20.13 -45.29
C THR A 133 -7.50 -20.61 -43.84
N ASP A 134 -7.67 -21.90 -43.63
CA ASP A 134 -7.78 -22.50 -42.29
C ASP A 134 -6.48 -22.36 -41.50
N GLU A 135 -5.33 -22.61 -42.13
CA GLU A 135 -4.01 -22.42 -41.52
C GLU A 135 -3.77 -20.96 -41.11
N LYS A 136 -4.13 -20.01 -41.98
CA LYS A 136 -4.06 -18.58 -41.68
C LYS A 136 -4.91 -18.23 -40.46
N LEU A 137 -6.16 -18.70 -40.42
CA LEU A 137 -7.07 -18.44 -39.30
C LEU A 137 -6.54 -19.04 -37.98
N ALA A 138 -5.92 -20.22 -38.04
CA ALA A 138 -5.27 -20.84 -36.88
C ALA A 138 -4.08 -20.00 -36.39
N ALA A 139 -3.22 -19.54 -37.30
CA ALA A 139 -2.08 -18.69 -36.97
C ALA A 139 -2.49 -17.35 -36.37
N GLU A 140 -3.57 -16.73 -36.87
CA GLU A 140 -4.12 -15.49 -36.30
C GLU A 140 -4.62 -15.67 -34.87
N LYS A 141 -5.29 -16.80 -34.58
CA LYS A 141 -5.72 -17.15 -33.21
C LYS A 141 -4.52 -17.37 -32.27
N GLU A 142 -3.48 -18.05 -32.75
CA GLU A 142 -2.25 -18.24 -31.96
C GLU A 142 -1.55 -16.91 -31.67
N LEU A 143 -1.45 -16.01 -32.66
CA LEU A 143 -0.87 -14.69 -32.49
C LEU A 143 -1.63 -13.87 -31.43
N PHE A 144 -2.96 -13.88 -31.48
CA PHE A 144 -3.80 -13.22 -30.47
C PHE A 144 -3.58 -13.80 -29.06
N ASN A 145 -3.47 -15.12 -28.95
CA ASN A 145 -3.16 -15.80 -27.69
C ASN A 145 -1.77 -15.41 -27.16
N LEU A 146 -0.77 -15.32 -28.02
CA LEU A 146 0.58 -14.88 -27.65
C LEU A 146 0.61 -13.42 -27.19
N GLN A 147 -0.10 -12.52 -27.89
CA GLN A 147 -0.24 -11.13 -27.48
C GLN A 147 -0.88 -11.01 -26.10
N THR A 148 -1.92 -11.77 -25.83
CA THR A 148 -2.58 -11.80 -24.52
C THR A 148 -1.66 -12.34 -23.42
N LYS A 149 -0.91 -13.40 -23.72
CA LYS A 149 0.09 -13.96 -22.78
C LYS A 149 1.21 -12.97 -22.47
N ASN A 150 1.71 -12.25 -23.48
CA ASN A 150 2.75 -11.25 -23.28
C ASN A 150 2.26 -10.09 -22.40
N PHE A 151 1.04 -9.60 -22.64
CA PHE A 151 0.42 -8.58 -21.80
C PHE A 151 0.29 -9.02 -20.34
N LEU A 152 -0.17 -10.26 -20.11
CA LEU A 152 -0.24 -10.82 -18.76
C LEU A 152 1.15 -11.00 -18.12
N ALA A 153 2.15 -11.39 -18.90
CA ALA A 153 3.52 -11.53 -18.43
C ALA A 153 4.12 -10.19 -17.98
N GLU A 154 3.84 -9.10 -18.70
CA GLU A 154 4.25 -7.74 -18.34
C GLU A 154 3.60 -7.27 -17.03
N GLU A 155 2.30 -7.50 -16.84
CA GLU A 155 1.63 -7.10 -15.59
C GLU A 155 2.13 -7.93 -14.40
N VAL A 156 2.35 -9.24 -14.58
CA VAL A 156 2.97 -10.09 -13.55
C VAL A 156 4.38 -9.61 -13.20
N GLN A 157 5.17 -9.17 -14.19
CA GLN A 157 6.50 -8.64 -13.96
C GLN A 157 6.46 -7.34 -13.14
N LYS A 158 5.55 -6.43 -13.49
CA LYS A 158 5.32 -5.19 -12.74
C LYS A 158 4.90 -5.45 -11.30
N ASP A 159 4.03 -6.43 -11.07
CA ASP A 159 3.62 -6.80 -9.71
C ASP A 159 4.76 -7.47 -8.91
N ARG A 160 5.62 -8.26 -9.56
CA ARG A 160 6.86 -8.78 -8.94
C ARG A 160 7.79 -7.66 -8.49
N GLU A 161 7.95 -6.62 -9.31
CA GLU A 161 8.78 -5.46 -8.98
C GLU A 161 8.20 -4.66 -7.80
N LYS A 162 6.88 -4.43 -7.78
CA LYS A 162 6.20 -3.81 -6.63
C LYS A 162 6.40 -4.62 -5.35
N MET A 163 6.23 -5.94 -5.42
CA MET A 163 6.43 -6.83 -4.28
C MET A 163 7.88 -6.81 -3.80
N ALA A 164 8.86 -6.83 -4.72
CA ALA A 164 10.27 -6.74 -4.36
C ALA A 164 10.61 -5.43 -3.63
N ASN A 165 10.09 -4.30 -4.11
CA ASN A 165 10.27 -3.00 -3.45
C ASN A 165 9.63 -2.97 -2.06
N MET A 166 8.43 -3.53 -1.91
CA MET A 166 7.77 -3.61 -0.60
C MET A 166 8.55 -4.50 0.38
N VAL A 167 9.14 -5.60 -0.08
CA VAL A 167 9.99 -6.45 0.75
C VAL A 167 11.23 -5.68 1.22
N LEU A 168 11.89 -4.93 0.33
CA LEU A 168 13.05 -4.10 0.71
C LEU A 168 12.69 -3.04 1.76
N GLU A 169 11.55 -2.37 1.61
CA GLU A 169 11.04 -1.40 2.57
C GLU A 169 10.79 -2.04 3.95
N LEU A 170 10.14 -3.21 3.98
CA LEU A 170 9.87 -3.96 5.20
C LEU A 170 11.16 -4.45 5.88
N GLU A 171 12.17 -4.87 5.09
CA GLU A 171 13.48 -5.25 5.63
C GLU A 171 14.20 -4.06 6.26
N GLN A 172 14.08 -2.87 5.68
CA GLN A 172 14.66 -1.64 6.22
C GLN A 172 13.98 -1.25 7.53
N GLN A 173 12.64 -1.22 7.58
CA GLN A 173 11.88 -0.96 8.80
C GLN A 173 12.20 -1.96 9.91
N LYS A 174 12.34 -3.24 9.56
CA LYS A 174 12.76 -4.28 10.52
C LYS A 174 14.13 -3.97 11.12
N LYS A 175 15.10 -3.57 10.31
CA LYS A 175 16.45 -3.22 10.80
C LYS A 175 16.43 -2.01 11.74
N GLU A 176 15.61 -1.01 11.45
CA GLU A 176 15.43 0.17 12.32
C GLU A 176 14.82 -0.23 13.67
N LEU A 177 13.73 -1.00 13.66
CA LEU A 177 13.11 -1.51 14.89
C LEU A 177 14.07 -2.39 15.70
N GLU A 178 14.90 -3.21 15.06
CA GLU A 178 15.93 -4.00 15.75
C GLU A 178 17.00 -3.13 16.42
N GLN A 179 17.34 -1.98 15.83
CA GLN A 179 18.27 -1.02 16.44
C GLN A 179 17.63 -0.33 17.64
N ASP A 180 16.37 0.08 17.52
CA ASP A 180 15.62 0.70 18.61
C ASP A 180 15.46 -0.24 19.80
N VAL A 181 15.10 -1.50 19.55
CA VAL A 181 15.02 -2.53 20.60
C VAL A 181 16.37 -2.73 21.29
N LYS A 182 17.48 -2.73 20.53
CA LYS A 182 18.83 -2.80 21.12
C LYS A 182 19.16 -1.58 21.97
N ALA A 183 18.76 -0.38 21.54
CA ALA A 183 18.97 0.86 22.29
C ALA A 183 18.16 0.86 23.60
N LEU A 184 16.88 0.51 23.53
CA LEU A 184 15.99 0.40 24.70
C LEU A 184 16.49 -0.65 25.70
N ARG A 185 16.96 -1.81 25.23
CA ARG A 185 17.56 -2.82 26.11
C ARG A 185 18.79 -2.32 26.85
N ARG A 186 19.64 -1.49 26.22
CA ARG A 186 20.80 -0.88 26.89
C ARG A 186 20.36 0.10 27.98
N GLN A 187 19.40 0.98 27.66
CA GLN A 187 18.85 1.94 28.63
C GLN A 187 18.20 1.24 29.82
N LEU A 188 17.43 0.18 29.58
CA LEU A 188 16.83 -0.63 30.64
C LEU A 188 17.92 -1.21 31.56
N GLY A 189 18.98 -1.80 30.99
CA GLY A 189 20.10 -2.33 31.76
C GLY A 189 20.92 -1.27 32.49
N GLU A 190 20.90 0.00 32.08
CA GLU A 190 21.47 1.13 32.84
C GLU A 190 20.60 1.46 34.05
N LEU A 191 19.29 1.61 33.85
CA LEU A 191 18.34 1.89 34.93
C LEU A 191 18.32 0.77 35.98
N GLU A 192 18.36 -0.49 35.56
CA GLU A 192 18.45 -1.65 36.45
C GLU A 192 19.72 -1.65 37.31
N ARG A 193 20.84 -1.13 36.78
CA ARG A 193 22.10 -0.98 37.54
C ARG A 193 22.03 0.13 38.58
N ASP A 194 21.27 1.19 38.31
CA ASP A 194 21.17 2.35 39.21
C ASP A 194 20.22 2.11 40.40
N ILE A 195 19.16 1.31 40.21
CA ILE A 195 18.16 1.00 41.24
C ILE A 195 18.79 0.51 42.57
N PRO A 196 19.71 -0.48 42.59
CA PRO A 196 20.36 -0.93 43.82
C PRO A 196 21.17 0.17 44.53
N GLY A 197 21.80 1.07 43.76
CA GLY A 197 22.56 2.19 44.30
C GLY A 197 21.66 3.18 45.04
N LEU A 198 20.55 3.56 44.40
CA LEU A 198 19.55 4.45 45.01
C LEU A 198 18.89 3.82 46.25
N ARG A 199 18.57 2.51 46.21
CA ARG A 199 18.03 1.80 47.38
C ARG A 199 19.00 1.84 48.57
N LYS A 200 20.29 1.57 48.35
CA LYS A 200 21.31 1.67 49.40
C LYS A 200 21.42 3.08 49.98
N GLU A 201 21.29 4.11 49.15
CA GLU A 201 21.34 5.50 49.60
C GLU A 201 20.11 5.89 50.43
N ILE A 202 18.92 5.44 50.03
CA ILE A 202 17.68 5.58 50.82
C ILE A 202 17.83 4.91 52.19
N ASP A 203 18.34 3.68 52.24
CA ASP A 203 18.54 2.96 53.50
C ASP A 203 19.51 3.67 54.44
N LYS A 204 20.61 4.23 53.90
CA LYS A 204 21.54 5.05 54.68
C LYS A 204 20.86 6.28 55.27
N ARG A 205 20.11 7.03 54.46
CA ARG A 205 19.39 8.23 54.91
C ARG A 205 18.33 7.90 55.96
N ASN A 206 17.61 6.79 55.79
CA ASN A 206 16.63 6.32 56.78
C ASN A 206 17.27 6.00 58.14
N LYS A 207 18.45 5.38 58.17
CA LYS A 207 19.19 5.14 59.42
C LYS A 207 19.59 6.45 60.11
N VAL A 208 20.02 7.46 59.34
CA VAL A 208 20.35 8.79 59.87
C VAL A 208 19.10 9.45 60.45
N ILE A 209 17.98 9.43 59.73
CA ILE A 209 16.69 9.96 60.20
C ILE A 209 16.29 9.28 61.51
N GLN A 210 16.34 7.95 61.58
CA GLN A 210 16.02 7.22 62.81
C GLN A 210 16.90 7.64 64.00
N ALA A 211 18.20 7.77 63.78
CA ALA A 211 19.13 8.22 64.82
C ALA A 211 18.82 9.65 65.30
N LEU A 212 18.55 10.57 64.36
CA LEU A 212 18.17 11.95 64.68
C LEU A 212 16.83 12.04 65.40
N THR A 213 15.84 11.24 65.00
CA THR A 213 14.53 11.16 65.69
C THR A 213 14.71 10.72 67.15
N VAL A 214 15.54 9.71 67.41
CA VAL A 214 15.84 9.27 68.78
C VAL A 214 16.53 10.37 69.60
N ASP A 215 17.47 11.09 69.01
CA ASP A 215 18.17 12.19 69.69
C ASP A 215 17.23 13.37 69.97
N ALA A 216 16.37 13.72 69.03
CA ALA A 216 15.35 14.78 69.20
C ALA A 216 14.41 14.45 70.37
N VAL A 217 13.88 13.22 70.43
CA VAL A 217 13.01 12.77 71.54
C VAL A 217 13.73 12.82 72.89
N LYS A 218 15.03 12.48 72.94
CA LYS A 218 15.83 12.60 74.18
C LYS A 218 15.99 14.05 74.62
N LYS A 219 16.32 14.95 73.68
CA LYS A 219 16.44 16.39 73.95
C LYS A 219 15.12 16.99 74.40
N GLU A 220 14.00 16.60 73.80
CA GLU A 220 12.66 17.05 74.18
C GLU A 220 12.29 16.63 75.61
N LYS A 221 12.61 15.38 76.00
CA LYS A 221 12.48 14.93 77.40
C LYS A 221 13.34 15.76 78.37
N MET A 222 14.57 16.08 77.98
CA MET A 222 15.48 16.90 78.79
C MET A 222 14.96 18.34 78.92
N ILE A 223 14.42 18.92 77.84
CA ILE A 223 13.78 20.24 77.85
C ILE A 223 12.63 20.24 78.87
N HIS A 224 11.70 19.28 78.80
CA HIS A 224 10.60 19.19 79.77
C HIS A 224 11.08 19.01 81.22
N GLN A 225 12.15 18.25 81.44
CA GLN A 225 12.75 18.12 82.77
C GLN A 225 13.31 19.45 83.27
N LEU A 226 14.03 20.20 82.42
CA LEU A 226 14.57 21.51 82.76
C LEU A 226 13.46 22.55 82.96
N GLU A 227 12.43 22.56 82.13
CA GLU A 227 11.24 23.41 82.27
C GLU A 227 10.53 23.15 83.61
N SER A 228 10.38 21.87 84.00
CA SER A 228 9.83 21.49 85.30
C SER A 228 10.69 22.02 86.47
N GLN A 229 12.01 21.86 86.39
CA GLN A 229 12.94 22.39 87.39
C GLN A 229 12.87 23.92 87.50
N LEU A 230 12.87 24.61 86.35
CA LEU A 230 12.76 26.07 86.28
C LEU A 230 11.44 26.55 86.88
N SER A 231 10.33 25.86 86.58
CA SER A 231 9.02 26.13 87.18
C SER A 231 9.07 26.04 88.71
N VAL A 232 9.69 25.00 89.27
CA VAL A 232 9.85 24.86 90.74
C VAL A 232 10.64 26.03 91.31
N LEU A 233 11.81 26.33 90.73
CA LEU A 233 12.67 27.44 91.17
C LEU A 233 11.95 28.79 91.15
N SER A 234 11.29 29.11 90.03
CA SER A 234 10.52 30.35 89.87
C SER A 234 9.39 30.47 90.89
N SER A 235 8.78 29.36 91.33
CA SER A 235 7.77 29.40 92.41
C SER A 235 8.34 29.50 93.81
N THR A 236 9.58 29.05 94.04
CA THR A 236 10.23 29.14 95.36
C THR A 236 10.92 30.48 95.58
N GLN A 237 11.37 31.14 94.52
CA GLN A 237 12.06 32.44 94.59
C GLN A 237 11.28 33.52 95.37
N PRO A 238 9.97 33.78 95.11
CA PRO A 238 9.22 34.76 95.89
C PRO A 238 9.01 34.33 97.36
N LEU A 239 8.96 33.03 97.66
CA LEU A 239 8.93 32.55 99.04
C LEU A 239 10.25 32.88 99.76
N THR A 240 11.38 32.70 99.07
CA THR A 240 12.69 33.03 99.63
C THR A 240 12.81 34.53 99.85
N ASP A 241 12.41 35.35 98.89
CA ASP A 241 12.45 36.81 99.00
C ASP A 241 11.57 37.30 100.16
N THR A 242 10.34 36.81 100.27
CA THR A 242 9.42 37.18 101.38
C THR A 242 9.89 36.68 102.74
N PHE A 243 10.55 35.52 102.79
CA PHE A 243 11.16 35.00 104.02
C PHE A 243 12.33 35.85 104.48
N LEU A 244 13.23 36.23 103.56
CA LEU A 244 14.35 37.13 103.85
C LEU A 244 13.85 38.50 104.32
N GLU A 245 12.84 39.07 103.65
CA GLU A 245 12.26 40.36 104.06
C GLU A 245 11.65 40.30 105.48
N ARG A 246 10.99 39.19 105.83
CA ARG A 246 10.45 38.97 107.19
C ARG A 246 11.56 38.75 108.22
N LEU A 247 12.61 38.02 107.88
CA LEU A 247 13.77 37.82 108.75
C LEU A 247 14.49 39.14 109.02
N ASP A 248 14.79 39.93 107.99
CA ASP A 248 15.45 41.23 108.14
C ASP A 248 14.64 42.16 109.04
N ARG A 249 13.31 42.17 108.89
CA ARG A 249 12.38 42.93 109.75
C ARG A 249 12.39 42.44 111.20
N SER A 250 12.47 41.14 111.43
CA SER A 250 12.52 40.54 112.77
C SER A 250 13.88 40.77 113.46
N LEU A 251 14.99 40.66 112.72
CA LEU A 251 16.34 40.99 113.17
C LEU A 251 16.46 42.46 113.57
N ALA A 252 15.91 43.38 112.76
CA ALA A 252 15.86 44.81 113.10
C ALA A 252 15.10 45.09 114.40
N ASN A 253 14.11 44.26 114.74
CA ASN A 253 13.27 44.41 115.93
C ASN A 253 13.72 43.57 117.13
N SER A 254 14.80 42.77 117.01
CA SER A 254 15.27 41.83 118.04
C SER A 254 14.22 40.80 118.51
N ASP A 255 13.24 40.49 117.66
CA ASP A 255 12.08 39.65 118.01
C ASP A 255 12.29 38.22 117.51
N VAL A 256 12.80 37.37 118.41
CA VAL A 256 13.15 35.97 118.12
C VAL A 256 11.91 35.12 117.84
N ASP A 257 10.77 35.40 118.49
CA ASP A 257 9.54 34.61 118.31
C ASP A 257 8.93 34.85 116.92
N SER A 258 9.01 36.09 116.43
CA SER A 258 8.60 36.44 115.05
C SER A 258 9.51 35.80 113.99
N ALA A 259 10.82 35.69 114.24
CA ALA A 259 11.74 34.94 113.36
C ALA A 259 11.40 33.45 113.31
N VAL A 260 11.06 32.84 114.46
CA VAL A 260 10.66 31.43 114.53
C VAL A 260 9.34 31.20 113.76
N ALA A 261 8.36 32.09 113.92
CA ALA A 261 7.10 32.02 113.17
C ALA A 261 7.32 32.18 111.64
N ALA A 262 8.18 33.11 111.22
CA ALA A 262 8.53 33.29 109.81
C ALA A 262 9.19 32.05 109.21
N ARG A 263 10.07 31.38 109.98
CA ARG A 263 10.71 30.11 109.60
C ARG A 263 9.70 28.99 109.43
N ASP A 264 8.78 28.84 110.39
CA ASP A 264 7.81 27.74 110.36
C ASP A 264 6.80 27.93 109.23
N GLN A 265 6.39 29.17 108.96
CA GLN A 265 5.55 29.51 107.81
C GLN A 265 6.25 29.24 106.47
N PHE A 266 7.51 29.67 106.31
CA PHE A 266 8.30 29.38 105.11
C PHE A 266 8.46 27.88 104.90
N LYS A 267 8.73 27.12 105.96
CA LYS A 267 8.87 25.66 105.90
C LYS A 267 7.58 24.98 105.45
N HIS A 268 6.43 25.44 105.96
CA HIS A 268 5.12 24.95 105.54
C HIS A 268 4.85 25.25 104.05
N ASP A 269 5.05 26.50 103.63
CA ASP A 269 4.74 26.95 102.27
C ASP A 269 5.69 26.34 101.23
N PHE A 270 6.97 26.20 101.57
CA PHE A 270 7.97 25.49 100.76
C PHE A 270 7.63 24.00 100.61
N SER A 271 7.21 23.34 101.68
CA SER A 271 6.77 21.94 101.65
C SER A 271 5.51 21.78 100.79
N SER A 272 4.57 22.71 100.87
CA SER A 272 3.32 22.66 100.11
C SER A 272 3.56 22.81 98.60
N ILE A 273 4.42 23.74 98.16
CA ILE A 273 4.74 23.93 96.74
C ILE A 273 5.55 22.76 96.17
N THR A 274 6.55 22.26 96.91
CA THR A 274 7.37 21.13 96.45
C THR A 274 6.55 19.84 96.37
N SER A 275 5.58 19.64 97.26
CA SER A 275 4.67 18.49 97.23
C SER A 275 3.68 18.59 96.07
N ARG A 276 3.09 19.77 95.86
CA ARG A 276 2.08 20.02 94.81
C ARG A 276 2.66 19.95 93.40
N LYS A 277 3.93 20.32 93.20
CA LYS A 277 4.62 20.22 91.90
C LYS A 277 5.23 18.85 91.62
N ARG A 278 5.59 18.05 92.65
CA ARG A 278 6.01 16.64 92.46
C ARG A 278 4.84 15.70 92.15
N SER A 279 3.61 16.05 92.55
CA SER A 279 2.40 15.25 92.31
C SER A 279 1.67 15.58 91.02
N SER A 280 2.24 16.40 90.13
CA SER A 280 1.70 16.64 88.79
C SER A 280 2.50 15.83 87.76
N PRO A 281 2.08 14.59 87.43
CA PRO A 281 2.38 14.02 86.15
C PRO A 281 1.42 14.67 85.15
N ASP A 282 1.84 15.76 84.53
CA ASP A 282 1.10 16.30 83.40
C ASP A 282 1.32 15.40 82.17
N ALA A 283 0.21 15.02 81.56
CA ALA A 283 0.09 14.54 80.19
C ALA A 283 0.87 13.28 79.75
N SER A 284 0.46 12.10 80.23
CA SER A 284 0.71 10.83 79.51
C SER A 284 -0.55 9.98 79.26
N THR A 285 -1.73 10.58 79.36
CA THR A 285 -2.99 9.95 78.90
C THR A 285 -3.63 10.76 77.77
N ALA A 286 -2.86 11.01 76.72
CA ALA A 286 -3.47 11.08 75.40
C ALA A 286 -4.11 9.71 75.15
N SER A 287 -5.44 9.70 75.20
CA SER A 287 -6.35 8.61 74.83
C SER A 287 -5.73 7.56 73.89
N PRO A 288 -5.86 6.23 74.16
CA PRO A 288 -5.41 5.18 73.23
C PRO A 288 -6.26 5.09 71.94
N ALA A 289 -6.99 6.15 71.59
CA ALA A 289 -7.92 6.21 70.49
C ALA A 289 -7.33 6.29 69.05
N PRO A 290 -6.01 6.31 68.76
CA PRO A 290 -5.59 6.15 67.37
C PRO A 290 -5.09 4.74 67.02
N LEU A 291 -4.80 3.85 67.97
CA LEU A 291 -4.17 2.56 67.64
C LEU A 291 -5.13 1.57 66.97
N SER A 292 -6.40 1.50 67.39
CA SER A 292 -7.41 0.67 66.73
C SER A 292 -7.74 1.19 65.33
N ALA A 293 -7.93 2.50 65.19
CA ALA A 293 -8.20 3.15 63.90
C ALA A 293 -7.01 3.05 62.94
N LEU A 294 -5.77 3.18 63.44
CA LEU A 294 -4.57 2.99 62.65
C LEU A 294 -4.39 1.51 62.26
N LYS A 295 -4.69 0.57 63.16
CA LYS A 295 -4.62 -0.86 62.88
C LYS A 295 -5.67 -1.31 61.85
N GLU A 296 -6.90 -0.79 61.92
CA GLU A 296 -7.92 -1.02 60.87
C GLU A 296 -7.48 -0.43 59.53
N ARG A 297 -6.88 0.77 59.54
CA ARG A 297 -6.41 1.43 58.32
C ARG A 297 -5.21 0.71 57.70
N VAL A 298 -4.30 0.16 58.51
CA VAL A 298 -3.21 -0.69 58.05
C VAL A 298 -3.74 -2.01 57.48
N SER A 299 -4.65 -2.70 58.17
CA SER A 299 -5.27 -3.92 57.63
C SER A 299 -6.04 -3.66 56.32
N SER A 300 -6.70 -2.50 56.20
CA SER A 300 -7.38 -2.10 54.97
C SER A 300 -6.41 -1.87 53.82
N LEU A 301 -5.27 -1.22 54.07
CA LEU A 301 -4.25 -0.97 53.05
C LEU A 301 -3.52 -2.25 52.63
N GLU A 302 -3.27 -3.18 53.56
CA GLU A 302 -2.68 -4.49 53.23
C GLU A 302 -3.60 -5.34 52.34
N ALA A 303 -4.91 -5.31 52.59
CA ALA A 303 -5.89 -5.98 51.73
C ALA A 303 -5.95 -5.37 50.32
N GLU A 304 -5.93 -4.04 50.22
CA GLU A 304 -5.91 -3.34 48.92
C GLU A 304 -4.61 -3.64 48.15
N LEU A 305 -3.47 -3.70 48.83
CA LEU A 305 -2.18 -4.00 48.23
C LEU A 305 -2.15 -5.41 47.63
N ARG A 306 -2.67 -6.42 48.34
CA ARG A 306 -2.79 -7.80 47.82
C ARG A 306 -3.65 -7.89 46.55
N VAL A 307 -4.75 -7.13 46.49
CA VAL A 307 -5.60 -7.09 45.29
C VAL A 307 -4.85 -6.49 44.11
N LYS A 308 -4.06 -5.43 44.34
CA LYS A 308 -3.24 -4.82 43.29
C LYS A 308 -2.09 -5.71 42.85
N GLU A 309 -1.42 -6.41 43.77
CA GLU A 309 -0.37 -7.38 43.43
C GLU A 309 -0.92 -8.52 42.56
N ALA A 310 -2.08 -9.08 42.91
CA ALA A 310 -2.74 -10.10 42.11
C ALA A 310 -3.16 -9.59 40.70
N ALA A 311 -3.57 -8.33 40.60
CA ALA A 311 -3.89 -7.72 39.31
C ALA A 311 -2.65 -7.51 38.43
N VAL A 312 -1.51 -7.15 39.03
CA VAL A 312 -0.23 -7.02 38.32
C VAL A 312 0.27 -8.39 37.86
N GLU A 313 0.21 -9.43 38.71
CA GLU A 313 0.56 -10.80 38.29
C GLU A 313 -0.34 -11.32 37.16
N ALA A 314 -1.63 -10.97 37.17
CA ALA A 314 -2.54 -11.32 36.09
C ALA A 314 -2.19 -10.60 34.77
N MET A 315 -1.80 -9.32 34.83
CA MET A 315 -1.34 -8.57 33.66
C MET A 315 -0.02 -9.12 33.11
N ASP A 316 0.94 -9.48 33.97
CA ASP A 316 2.20 -10.09 33.55
C ASP A 316 1.97 -11.47 32.90
N ALA A 317 0.98 -12.24 33.36
CA ALA A 317 0.61 -13.53 32.77
C ALA A 317 -0.09 -13.40 31.40
N GLU A 318 -0.82 -12.32 31.14
CA GLU A 318 -1.42 -12.04 29.81
C GLU A 318 -0.39 -11.51 28.79
N MET A 319 0.77 -11.04 29.25
CA MET A 319 1.80 -10.44 28.41
C MET A 319 2.89 -11.43 27.93
N VAL A 320 2.83 -12.69 28.36
CA VAL A 320 3.69 -13.82 27.94
C VAL A 320 2.97 -14.72 26.96
#